data_AF-C1MM50-F1
#
_entry.id   AF-C1MM50-F1
#
_cell.length_a   1.000
_cell.length_b   1.000
_cell.length_c   1.000
_cell.angle_alpha   90.00
_cell.angle_beta   90.00
_cell.angle_gamma   90.00
#
_symmetry.space_group_name_H-M   'P 1'
#
loop_
_entity.id
_entity.type
_entity.pdbx_description
1 polymer ?
#
loop_
_entity_poly.entity_id
_entity_poly.type
_entity_poly.pdbx_seq_one_letter_code
_entity_poly.pdbx_strand_id
1 'polypeptide(L)'
;CKTCEKDYCKACATPWHHGMSCKEYQKLPAHLKTNDDVALLNHAYREVLRPCPRCRHLVEKNPDGCNHIVCRCACHFCYACG
;
A
#
# COMPACT_ATOMS: atom_id res chain seq x y z
N CYS A 1 12.65 -3.69 12.17
CA CYS A 1 14.01 -3.73 12.77
C CYS A 1 13.84 -4.15 14.21
N LYS A 2 14.58 -5.14 14.73
CA LYS A 2 14.37 -5.60 16.13
C LYS A 2 14.84 -4.61 17.20
N THR A 3 15.62 -3.60 16.81
CA THR A 3 16.19 -2.61 17.74
C THR A 3 15.36 -1.33 17.80
N CYS A 4 14.79 -0.90 16.67
CA CYS A 4 13.99 0.33 16.61
C CYS A 4 12.52 0.09 16.24
N GLU A 5 12.10 -1.17 16.14
CA GLU A 5 10.73 -1.63 15.82
C GLU A 5 10.13 -1.13 14.50
N LYS A 6 10.89 -0.40 13.68
CA LYS A 6 10.43 0.15 12.39
C LYS A 6 10.52 -0.86 11.26
N ASP A 7 9.49 -0.88 10.42
CA ASP A 7 9.51 -1.63 9.15
C ASP A 7 10.35 -0.90 8.09
N TYR A 8 11.11 -1.67 7.31
CA TYR A 8 11.95 -1.13 6.24
C TYR A 8 11.98 -2.07 5.04
N CYS A 9 12.10 -1.50 3.85
CA CYS A 9 12.18 -2.27 2.61
C CYS A 9 13.59 -2.83 2.45
N LYS A 10 13.71 -4.17 2.37
CA LYS A 10 15.01 -4.83 2.21
C LYS A 10 15.66 -4.55 0.85
N ALA A 11 14.87 -4.25 -0.19
CA ALA A 11 15.38 -4.07 -1.55
C ALA A 11 16.04 -2.70 -1.77
N CYS A 12 15.56 -1.65 -1.10
CA CYS A 12 16.09 -0.28 -1.24
C CYS A 12 16.59 0.33 0.07
N ALA A 13 16.53 -0.40 1.19
CA ALA A 13 16.97 0.02 2.52
C ALA A 13 16.32 1.31 3.05
N THR A 14 15.11 1.65 2.58
CA THR A 14 14.34 2.82 3.04
C THR A 14 13.26 2.41 4.04
N PRO A 15 12.60 3.38 4.72
CA PRO A 15 11.34 3.12 5.41
C PRO A 15 10.38 2.33 4.52
N TRP A 16 9.61 1.44 5.15
CA TRP A 16 8.71 0.56 4.42
C TRP A 16 7.64 1.37 3.66
N HIS A 17 7.34 0.96 2.43
CA HIS A 17 6.47 1.69 1.51
C HIS A 17 5.43 0.75 0.89
N HIS A 18 4.35 0.49 1.64
CA HIS A 18 3.30 -0.46 1.26
C HIS A 18 2.65 -0.09 -0.07
N GLY A 19 2.54 -1.07 -0.97
CA GLY A 19 1.85 -0.89 -2.25
C GLY A 19 2.62 -0.10 -3.29
N MET A 20 3.71 0.58 -2.91
CA MET A 20 4.61 1.27 -3.84
C MET A 20 5.79 0.37 -4.20
N SER A 21 6.15 0.36 -5.48
CA SER A 21 7.45 -0.16 -5.92
C SER A 21 8.59 0.70 -5.37
N CYS A 22 9.78 0.11 -5.28
CA CYS A 22 10.99 0.85 -4.90
C CYS A 22 11.22 2.06 -5.82
N LYS A 23 10.87 1.96 -7.11
CA LYS A 23 11.01 3.07 -8.08
C LYS A 23 10.05 4.22 -7.79
N GLU A 24 8.80 3.93 -7.47
CA GLU A 24 7.80 4.95 -7.14
C GLU A 24 8.17 5.67 -5.85
N TYR A 25 8.61 4.91 -4.82
CA TYR A 25 9.09 5.50 -3.57
C TYR A 25 10.29 6.43 -3.79
N GLN A 26 11.24 6.04 -4.66
CA GLN A 26 12.41 6.88 -4.94
C GLN A 26 12.07 8.17 -5.70
N LYS A 27 10.95 8.21 -6.44
CA LYS A 27 10.47 9.42 -7.11
C LYS A 27 9.79 10.41 -6.15
N LEU A 28 9.47 10.01 -4.92
CA LEU A 28 8.87 10.92 -3.94
C LEU A 28 9.82 12.09 -3.61
N PRO A 29 9.28 13.30 -3.40
CA PRO A 29 10.02 14.41 -2.81
C PRO A 29 10.71 14.02 -1.49
N ALA A 30 11.87 14.60 -1.20
CA ALA A 30 12.64 14.30 0.02
C ALA A 30 11.84 14.53 1.32
N HIS A 31 10.96 15.54 1.35
CA HIS A 31 10.10 15.78 2.51
C HIS A 31 9.10 14.66 2.77
N LEU A 32 8.65 13.93 1.74
CA LEU A 32 7.74 12.78 1.87
C LEU A 32 8.45 11.46 2.18
N LYS A 33 9.78 11.46 2.29
CA LYS A 33 10.59 10.28 2.62
C LYS A 33 10.94 10.18 4.11
N THR A 34 10.41 11.09 4.93
CA THR A 34 10.56 11.04 6.40
C THR A 34 9.73 9.88 6.96
N ASN A 35 10.10 9.33 8.12
CA ASN A 35 9.38 8.19 8.68
C ASN A 35 7.89 8.49 8.95
N ASP A 36 7.56 9.72 9.37
CA ASP A 36 6.20 10.11 9.74
C ASP A 36 5.33 10.34 8.51
N ASP A 37 5.86 11.03 7.49
CA ASP A 37 5.15 11.25 6.23
C ASP A 37 4.99 9.93 5.44
N VAL A 38 5.97 9.04 5.51
CA VAL A 38 5.86 7.69 4.92
C VAL A 38 4.82 6.85 5.68
N ALA A 39 4.72 6.96 7.00
CA ALA A 39 3.68 6.29 7.77
C ALA A 39 2.28 6.83 7.40
N LEU A 40 2.13 8.15 7.23
CA LEU A 40 0.89 8.77 6.79
C LEU A 40 0.53 8.36 5.36
N LEU A 41 1.49 8.38 4.44
CA LEU A 41 1.31 7.91 3.06
C LEU A 41 0.92 6.43 3.05
N ASN A 42 1.61 5.58 3.81
CA ASN A 42 1.25 4.17 3.93
C ASN A 42 -0.16 3.97 4.50
N HIS A 43 -0.58 4.79 5.46
CA HIS A 43 -1.92 4.74 6.01
C HIS A 43 -2.94 5.16 4.97
N ALA A 44 -2.73 6.27 4.28
CA ALA A 44 -3.57 6.70 3.17
C ALA A 44 -3.65 5.62 2.10
N TYR A 45 -2.52 5.07 1.67
CA TYR A 45 -2.46 3.95 0.72
C TYR A 45 -3.19 2.71 1.21
N ARG A 46 -3.18 2.38 2.51
CA ARG A 46 -3.99 1.26 3.04
C ARG A 46 -5.49 1.55 3.04
N GLU A 47 -5.91 2.80 3.14
CA GLU A 47 -7.32 3.18 2.98
C GLU A 47 -7.75 3.05 1.50
N VAL A 48 -6.89 3.44 0.55
CA VAL A 48 -7.19 3.35 -0.91
C VAL A 48 -6.84 2.00 -1.55
N LEU A 49 -6.05 1.16 -0.87
CA LEU A 49 -5.68 -0.18 -1.32
C LEU A 49 -6.17 -1.24 -0.34
N ARG A 50 -7.08 -2.12 -0.79
CA ARG A 50 -7.46 -3.30 -0.02
C ARG A 50 -6.72 -4.55 -0.49
N PRO A 51 -6.32 -5.44 0.44
CA PRO A 51 -5.86 -6.76 0.06
C PRO A 51 -7.02 -7.63 -0.43
N CYS A 52 -6.84 -8.32 -1.54
CA CYS A 52 -7.75 -9.37 -2.00
C CYS A 52 -7.87 -10.47 -0.94
N PRO A 53 -9.09 -10.89 -0.56
CA PRO A 53 -9.28 -11.92 0.48
C PRO A 53 -8.69 -13.28 0.09
N ARG A 54 -8.56 -13.56 -1.22
CA ARG A 54 -8.01 -14.82 -1.73
C ARG A 54 -6.49 -14.81 -1.90
N CYS A 55 -5.94 -13.84 -2.65
CA CYS A 55 -4.52 -13.84 -3.02
C CYS A 55 -3.68 -12.77 -2.31
N ARG A 56 -4.30 -11.93 -1.47
CA ARG A 56 -3.69 -10.80 -0.76
C ARG A 56 -3.03 -9.74 -1.65
N HIS A 57 -3.22 -9.81 -2.97
CA HIS A 57 -2.81 -8.75 -3.87
C HIS A 57 -3.59 -7.47 -3.52
N LEU A 58 -2.87 -6.35 -3.42
CA LEU A 58 -3.47 -5.05 -3.17
C LEU A 58 -4.22 -4.60 -4.42
N VAL A 59 -5.47 -4.19 -4.24
CA VAL A 59 -6.30 -3.61 -5.29
C VAL A 59 -6.67 -2.19 -4.90
N GLU A 60 -6.58 -1.30 -5.87
CA GLU A 60 -7.00 0.09 -5.75
C GLU A 60 -8.47 0.23 -6.11
N LYS A 61 -9.20 1.01 -5.32
CA LYS A 61 -10.58 1.38 -5.67
C LYS A 61 -10.57 2.68 -6.47
N ASN A 62 -11.22 2.68 -7.63
CA ASN A 62 -11.55 3.93 -8.31
C ASN A 62 -12.47 4.78 -7.39
N PRO A 63 -12.14 6.06 -7.13
CA PRO A 63 -12.91 6.92 -6.22
C PRO A 63 -14.39 7.00 -6.60
N ASP A 64 -14.67 7.13 -7.90
CA ASP A 64 -16.02 7.18 -8.48
C ASP A 64 -16.58 5.79 -8.86
N GLY A 65 -15.89 4.72 -8.48
CA GLY A 65 -16.19 3.35 -8.88
C GLY A 65 -17.15 2.60 -7.95
N CYS A 66 -17.77 1.55 -8.49
CA CYS A 66 -18.55 0.60 -7.71
C CYS A 66 -17.67 -0.10 -6.64
N ASN A 67 -18.26 -0.46 -5.51
CA ASN A 67 -17.57 -1.23 -4.48
C ASN A 67 -17.28 -2.68 -4.90
N HIS A 68 -17.84 -3.19 -6.00
CA HIS A 68 -17.55 -4.53 -6.49
C HIS A 68 -16.22 -4.56 -7.24
N ILE A 69 -15.25 -5.31 -6.70
CA ILE A 69 -13.90 -5.44 -7.26
C ILE A 69 -13.67 -6.85 -7.76
N VAL A 70 -13.08 -6.96 -8.95
CA VAL A 70 -12.59 -8.22 -9.51
C VAL A 70 -11.06 -8.21 -9.46
N CYS A 71 -10.50 -9.08 -8.62
CA CYS A 71 -9.05 -9.23 -8.54
C CYS A 71 -8.52 -10.01 -9.75
N ARG A 72 -7.24 -9.83 -10.07
CA ARG A 72 -6.50 -10.61 -11.08
C ARG A 72 -6.52 -12.13 -10.85
N CYS A 73 -6.80 -12.59 -9.63
CA CYS A 73 -7.01 -14.01 -9.32
C CYS A 73 -8.46 -14.49 -9.56
N ALA A 74 -9.26 -13.70 -10.26
CA ALA A 74 -10.69 -13.90 -10.51
C ALA A 74 -11.54 -13.97 -9.23
N CYS A 75 -11.05 -13.44 -8.10
CA CYS A 75 -11.87 -13.30 -6.89
C CYS A 75 -12.69 -12.00 -6.98
N HIS A 76 -13.99 -12.13 -6.78
CA HIS A 76 -14.92 -11.03 -6.68
C HIS A 76 -15.15 -10.72 -5.21
N PHE A 77 -15.10 -9.45 -4.83
CA PHE A 77 -15.31 -9.05 -3.44
C PHE A 77 -15.75 -7.59 -3.32
N CYS A 78 -16.31 -7.22 -2.18
CA CYS A 78 -16.76 -5.86 -1.94
C CYS A 78 -15.63 -5.06 -1.29
N TYR A 79 -15.23 -3.96 -1.91
CA TYR A 79 -14.23 -3.05 -1.36
C TYR A 79 -14.68 -2.43 -0.03
N ALA A 80 -15.98 -2.25 0.19
CA ALA A 80 -16.50 -1.64 1.43
C ALA A 80 -16.59 -2.65 2.59
N CYS A 81 -17.15 -3.85 2.37
CA CYS A 81 -17.40 -4.82 3.45
C CYS A 81 -16.50 -6.07 3.44
N GLY A 82 -15.76 -6.31 2.37
CA GLY A 82 -14.95 -7.54 2.21
C GLY A 82 -15.78 -8.61 1.54
#